data_AF-A0A7X7QIW8-F1
#
_entry.id   AF-A0A7X7QIW8-F1
#
_cell.length_a   1.000
_cell.length_b   1.000
_cell.length_c   1.000
_cell.angle_alpha   90.00
_cell.angle_beta   90.00
_cell.angle_gamma   90.00
#
_symmetry.space_group_name_H-M   'P 1'
#
loop_
_entity.id
_entity.type
_entity.pdbx_description
1 polymer ?
#
loop_
_entity_poly.entity_id
_entity_poly.type
_entity_poly.pdbx_seq_one_letter_code
_entity_poly.pdbx_strand_id
1 'polypeptide(L)'
;MPSRTIVALGFLLLTFGAATQVSAEFLWGFFGHVARETKSRQCWPEPYVSQDRAIARSAFCTMVNNGWRRQNMLSRFHFDQATGQLNEAGRNKVRWIIYECPRQHRLIYIHIGETEEETLARRVAVEELIARSTPDNPPPVLTTSISEDGWPAEQADLIGRKYMSSTPPPRLPTGSSQDGAGGSGGSY
;
A
#
# COMPACT_ATOMS: atom_id res chain seq x y z
N MET A 1 57.11 38.31 51.43
CA MET A 1 56.65 37.28 50.48
C MET A 1 55.35 36.62 50.96
N PRO A 2 54.16 37.16 50.62
CA PRO A 2 52.86 36.53 50.94
C PRO A 2 52.06 36.05 49.72
N SER A 3 52.64 35.96 48.52
CA SER A 3 51.85 35.75 47.28
C SER A 3 51.55 34.30 46.89
N ARG A 4 52.09 33.28 47.58
CA ARG A 4 51.89 31.86 47.20
C ARG A 4 50.66 31.24 47.87
N THR A 5 50.27 31.71 49.04
CA THR A 5 49.10 31.23 49.78
C THR A 5 47.80 31.79 49.23
N ILE A 6 47.81 33.03 48.73
CA ILE A 6 46.62 33.68 48.13
C ILE A 6 46.24 33.01 46.81
N VAL A 7 47.22 32.60 45.99
CA VAL A 7 46.97 31.91 44.71
C VAL A 7 46.41 30.49 44.95
N ALA A 8 46.90 29.78 45.97
CA ALA A 8 46.40 28.45 46.32
C ALA A 8 44.94 28.49 46.86
N LEU A 9 44.60 29.51 47.66
CA LEU A 9 43.22 29.72 48.13
C LEU A 9 42.27 30.15 47.00
N GLY A 10 42.74 30.96 46.05
CA GLY A 10 41.96 31.35 44.87
C GLY A 10 41.66 30.17 43.93
N PHE A 11 42.63 29.26 43.75
CA PHE A 11 42.43 28.08 42.92
C PHE A 11 41.47 27.06 43.56
N LEU A 12 41.54 26.89 44.88
CA LEU A 12 40.68 25.96 45.61
C LEU A 12 39.21 26.43 45.67
N LEU A 13 38.98 27.74 45.74
CA LEU A 13 37.64 28.35 45.65
C LEU A 13 37.05 28.30 44.23
N LEU A 14 37.89 28.41 43.18
CA LEU A 14 37.43 28.32 41.79
C LEU A 14 37.04 26.88 41.40
N THR A 15 37.68 25.86 42.00
CA THR A 15 37.33 24.44 41.77
C THR A 15 36.09 23.98 42.54
N PHE A 16 35.75 24.64 43.66
CA PHE A 16 34.53 24.31 44.42
C PHE A 16 33.27 25.00 43.89
N GLY A 17 33.43 26.08 43.11
CA GLY A 17 32.33 26.78 42.43
C GLY A 17 31.80 26.09 41.16
N ALA A 18 32.46 25.04 40.70
CA ALA A 18 32.03 24.20 39.57
C ALA A 18 31.45 22.85 40.03
N ALA A 19 30.92 22.77 41.25
CA ALA A 19 30.04 21.68 41.64
C ALA A 19 28.75 21.84 40.82
N THR A 20 28.69 21.18 39.66
CA THR A 20 27.42 20.91 38.98
C THR A 20 26.45 20.42 40.02
N GLN A 21 25.31 21.09 40.20
CA GLN A 21 24.23 20.58 41.01
C GLN A 21 23.86 19.19 40.46
N VAL A 22 24.43 18.13 41.03
CA VAL A 22 23.90 16.78 40.85
C VAL A 22 22.62 16.81 41.66
N SER A 23 21.54 17.23 41.00
CA SER A 23 20.22 17.28 41.59
C SER A 23 19.86 15.86 42.04
N ALA A 24 19.19 15.75 43.19
CA ALA A 24 18.65 14.48 43.69
C ALA A 24 17.73 13.79 42.66
N GLU A 25 17.23 14.55 41.68
CA GLU A 25 16.53 14.06 40.48
C GLU A 25 17.30 12.97 39.73
N PHE A 26 18.64 13.00 39.69
CA PHE A 26 19.43 11.96 39.01
C PHE A 26 19.33 10.61 39.74
N LEU A 27 19.47 10.60 41.07
CA LEU A 27 19.40 9.37 41.86
C LEU A 27 17.98 8.81 41.89
N TRP A 28 16.97 9.67 42.09
CA TRP A 28 15.57 9.26 42.04
C TRP A 28 15.17 8.77 40.64
N GLY A 29 15.63 9.44 39.58
CA GLY A 29 15.45 9.02 38.20
C GLY A 29 16.13 7.68 37.92
N PHE A 30 17.34 7.46 38.44
CA PHE A 30 18.08 6.19 38.29
C PHE A 30 17.36 5.03 38.98
N PHE A 31 16.99 5.17 40.27
CA PHE A 31 16.27 4.11 40.99
C PHE A 31 14.88 3.86 40.39
N GLY A 32 14.19 4.91 39.94
CA GLY A 32 12.95 4.79 39.17
C GLY A 32 13.14 3.99 37.88
N HIS A 33 14.23 4.25 37.15
CA HIS A 33 14.58 3.52 35.93
C HIS A 33 14.86 2.03 36.20
N VAL A 34 15.69 1.72 37.20
CA VAL A 34 16.03 0.35 37.58
C VAL A 34 14.79 -0.42 38.06
N ALA A 35 13.92 0.21 38.86
CA ALA A 35 12.68 -0.41 39.30
C ALA A 35 11.72 -0.70 38.13
N ARG A 36 11.60 0.25 37.18
CA ARG A 36 10.81 0.07 35.96
C ARG A 36 11.36 -1.04 35.07
N GLU A 37 12.68 -1.09 34.88
CA GLU A 37 13.33 -2.15 34.12
C GLU A 37 13.16 -3.52 34.77
N THR A 38 13.32 -3.61 36.09
CA THR A 38 13.17 -4.89 36.81
C THR A 38 11.76 -5.43 36.67
N LYS A 39 10.74 -4.57 36.82
CA LYS A 39 9.34 -4.93 36.55
C LYS A 39 9.12 -5.34 35.09
N SER A 40 9.71 -4.60 34.14
CA SER A 40 9.60 -4.89 32.70
C SER A 40 10.23 -6.24 32.32
N ARG A 41 11.36 -6.60 32.94
CA ARG A 41 12.01 -7.91 32.78
C ARG A 41 11.16 -9.02 33.38
N GLN A 42 10.52 -8.79 34.52
CA GLN A 42 9.63 -9.77 35.16
C GLN A 42 8.35 -10.02 34.36
N CYS A 43 7.84 -9.03 33.63
CA CYS A 43 6.67 -9.20 32.77
C CYS A 43 7.02 -9.51 31.30
N TRP A 44 8.29 -9.72 30.97
CA TRP A 44 8.68 -10.21 29.64
C TRP A 44 8.05 -11.60 29.42
N PRO A 45 7.40 -11.85 28.25
CA PRO A 45 7.38 -11.03 27.03
C PRO A 45 6.12 -10.17 26.81
N GLU A 46 5.09 -10.28 27.65
CA GLU A 46 3.72 -9.79 27.38
C GLU A 46 3.58 -8.30 26.96
N PRO A 47 4.26 -7.31 27.58
CA PRO A 47 4.08 -5.92 27.20
C PRO A 47 4.62 -5.62 25.79
N TYR A 48 5.57 -6.40 25.30
CA TYR A 48 6.21 -6.18 23.99
C TYR A 48 5.51 -6.95 22.87
N VAL A 49 4.97 -8.13 23.17
CA VAL A 49 4.35 -9.02 22.17
C VAL A 49 3.15 -8.36 21.48
N SER A 50 2.33 -7.61 22.21
CA SER A 50 1.17 -6.92 21.62
C SER A 50 1.60 -5.83 20.63
N GLN A 51 2.60 -5.02 21.00
CA GLN A 51 3.16 -3.97 20.18
C GLN A 51 3.87 -4.54 18.95
N ASP A 52 4.71 -5.56 19.13
CA ASP A 52 5.43 -6.22 18.02
C ASP A 52 4.45 -6.83 17.02
N ARG A 53 3.38 -7.49 17.49
CA ARG A 53 2.31 -8.00 16.63
C ARG A 53 1.59 -6.89 15.88
N ALA A 54 1.33 -5.75 16.52
CA ALA A 54 0.69 -4.61 15.88
C ALA A 54 1.58 -3.99 14.80
N ILE A 55 2.88 -3.83 15.07
CA ILE A 55 3.88 -3.33 14.11
C ILE A 55 4.00 -4.28 12.92
N ALA A 56 4.08 -5.60 13.18
CA ALA A 56 4.13 -6.59 12.10
C ALA A 56 2.88 -6.54 11.21
N ARG A 57 1.69 -6.39 11.81
CA ARG A 57 0.41 -6.31 11.07
C ARG A 57 0.23 -5.01 10.30
N SER A 58 0.69 -3.87 10.84
CA SER A 58 0.45 -2.55 10.24
C SER A 58 1.06 -2.42 8.85
N ALA A 59 2.21 -3.06 8.62
CA ALA A 59 2.84 -3.15 7.30
C ALA A 59 1.91 -3.84 6.28
N PHE A 60 1.32 -4.98 6.64
CA PHE A 60 0.37 -5.69 5.77
C PHE A 60 -0.90 -4.89 5.53
N CYS A 61 -1.43 -4.21 6.54
CA CYS A 61 -2.58 -3.31 6.35
C CYS A 61 -2.26 -2.22 5.32
N THR A 62 -1.05 -1.65 5.37
CA THR A 62 -0.58 -0.65 4.41
C THR A 62 -0.47 -1.24 3.00
N MET A 63 0.09 -2.44 2.88
CA MET A 63 0.19 -3.15 1.59
C MET A 63 -1.19 -3.43 0.99
N VAL A 64 -2.14 -3.89 1.80
CA VAL A 64 -3.53 -4.14 1.36
C VAL A 64 -4.20 -2.85 0.90
N ASN A 65 -4.06 -1.77 1.66
CA ASN A 65 -4.62 -0.46 1.28
C ASN A 65 -4.01 0.06 -0.02
N ASN A 66 -2.69 -0.09 -0.21
CA ASN A 66 -2.02 0.28 -1.45
C ASN A 66 -2.45 -0.61 -2.63
N GLY A 67 -2.67 -1.91 -2.39
CA GLY A 67 -3.21 -2.84 -3.38
C GLY A 67 -4.60 -2.42 -3.85
N TRP A 68 -5.50 -2.07 -2.92
CA TRP A 68 -6.82 -1.53 -3.25
C TRP A 68 -6.76 -0.19 -3.97
N ARG A 69 -5.88 0.72 -3.53
CA ARG A 69 -5.67 2.01 -4.19
C ARG A 69 -5.27 1.83 -5.66
N ARG A 70 -4.38 0.88 -5.93
CA ARG A 70 -3.96 0.52 -7.30
C ARG A 70 -5.08 -0.16 -8.08
N GLN A 71 -5.78 -1.11 -7.46
CA GLN A 71 -6.87 -1.84 -8.12
C GLN A 71 -8.02 -0.92 -8.51
N ASN A 72 -8.30 0.11 -7.73
CA ASN A 72 -9.37 1.07 -7.99
C ASN A 72 -8.91 2.35 -8.69
N MET A 73 -7.70 2.34 -9.23
CA MET A 73 -7.17 3.45 -10.00
C MET A 73 -7.59 3.37 -11.46
N LEU A 74 -7.96 4.52 -12.02
CA LEU A 74 -8.23 4.77 -13.42
C LEU A 74 -7.05 5.56 -13.99
N SER A 75 -6.22 4.86 -14.75
CA SER A 75 -5.11 5.43 -15.51
C SER A 75 -5.50 5.83 -16.92
N ARG A 76 -4.53 6.36 -17.67
CA ARG A 76 -4.65 6.78 -19.08
C ARG A 76 -5.33 5.74 -19.97
N PHE A 77 -5.17 4.45 -19.70
CA PHE A 77 -5.77 3.38 -20.51
C PHE A 77 -7.29 3.24 -20.34
N HIS A 78 -7.88 3.89 -19.35
CA HIS A 78 -9.33 3.92 -19.10
C HIS A 78 -10.01 5.15 -19.73
N PHE A 79 -9.20 6.04 -20.31
CA PHE A 79 -9.66 7.23 -21.01
C PHE A 79 -9.28 7.12 -22.48
N ASP A 80 -10.11 7.70 -23.32
CA ASP A 80 -9.78 7.90 -24.73
C ASP A 80 -8.81 9.09 -24.85
N GLN A 81 -7.69 8.87 -25.55
CA GLN A 81 -6.64 9.88 -25.71
C GLN A 81 -7.09 11.07 -26.55
N ALA A 82 -8.02 10.85 -27.49
CA ALA A 82 -8.50 11.92 -28.37
C ALA A 82 -9.53 12.83 -27.70
N THR A 83 -10.36 12.28 -26.81
CA THR A 83 -11.54 12.97 -26.26
C THR A 83 -11.48 13.22 -24.76
N GLY A 84 -10.59 12.55 -24.03
CA GLY A 84 -10.51 12.62 -22.56
C GLY A 84 -11.69 11.95 -21.84
N GLN A 85 -12.60 11.31 -22.58
CA GLN A 85 -13.79 10.65 -22.04
C GLN A 85 -13.48 9.21 -21.59
N LEU A 86 -14.33 8.64 -20.73
CA LEU A 86 -14.19 7.24 -20.33
C LEU A 86 -14.41 6.30 -21.52
N ASN A 87 -13.45 5.42 -21.77
CA ASN A 87 -13.62 4.33 -22.72
C ASN A 87 -14.41 3.17 -22.12
N GLU A 88 -14.68 2.12 -22.90
CA GLU A 88 -15.46 0.98 -22.41
C GLU A 88 -14.82 0.27 -21.21
N ALA A 89 -13.49 0.11 -21.22
CA ALA A 89 -12.75 -0.47 -20.11
C ALA A 89 -12.92 0.35 -18.82
N GLY A 90 -12.81 1.68 -18.91
CA GLY A 90 -13.05 2.61 -17.81
C GLY A 90 -14.47 2.52 -17.27
N ARG A 91 -15.48 2.48 -18.16
CA ARG A 91 -16.89 2.35 -17.74
C ARG A 91 -17.15 1.05 -17.00
N ASN A 92 -16.62 -0.06 -17.51
CA ASN A 92 -16.73 -1.37 -16.87
C ASN A 92 -16.01 -1.39 -15.52
N LYS A 93 -14.83 -0.77 -15.42
CA LYS A 93 -14.08 -0.65 -14.17
C LYS A 93 -14.85 0.14 -13.11
N VAL A 94 -15.42 1.29 -13.47
CA VAL A 94 -16.22 2.09 -12.52
C VAL A 94 -17.46 1.31 -12.07
N ARG A 95 -18.15 0.63 -13.00
CA ARG A 95 -19.28 -0.24 -12.67
C ARG A 95 -18.87 -1.32 -11.65
N TRP A 96 -17.75 -2.00 -11.88
CA TRP A 96 -17.22 -2.99 -10.95
C TRP A 96 -16.94 -2.41 -9.56
N ILE A 97 -16.34 -1.21 -9.48
CA ILE A 97 -16.07 -0.54 -8.20
C ILE A 97 -17.39 -0.21 -7.47
N ILE A 98 -18.42 0.21 -8.20
CA ILE A 98 -19.70 0.60 -7.60
C ILE A 98 -20.47 -0.62 -7.08
N TYR A 99 -20.54 -1.71 -7.83
CA TYR A 99 -21.42 -2.84 -7.50
C TYR A 99 -20.70 -4.02 -6.84
N GLU A 100 -19.47 -4.32 -7.21
CA GLU A 100 -18.76 -5.53 -6.78
C GLU A 100 -17.68 -5.26 -5.72
N CYS A 101 -17.05 -4.09 -5.73
CA CYS A 101 -16.01 -3.78 -4.75
C CYS A 101 -16.57 -3.77 -3.32
N PRO A 102 -15.86 -4.39 -2.34
CA PRO A 102 -16.21 -4.33 -0.93
C PRO A 102 -16.41 -2.90 -0.44
N ARG A 103 -17.45 -2.69 0.39
CA ARG A 103 -17.88 -1.34 0.84
C ARG A 103 -16.75 -0.54 1.48
N GLN A 104 -15.88 -1.19 2.25
CA GLN A 104 -14.76 -0.55 2.95
C GLN A 104 -13.63 -0.05 2.03
N HIS A 105 -13.58 -0.51 0.77
CA HIS A 105 -12.54 -0.14 -0.21
C HIS A 105 -13.11 0.56 -1.44
N ARG A 106 -14.40 0.92 -1.43
CA ARG A 106 -15.08 1.58 -2.53
C ARG A 106 -14.66 3.05 -2.63
N LEU A 107 -13.49 3.29 -3.21
CA LEU A 107 -12.93 4.59 -3.55
C LEU A 107 -12.40 4.53 -4.97
N ILE A 108 -12.60 5.57 -5.76
CA ILE A 108 -12.08 5.65 -7.12
C ILE A 108 -10.90 6.61 -7.12
N TYR A 109 -9.77 6.15 -7.66
CA TYR A 109 -8.58 6.98 -7.83
C TYR A 109 -8.40 7.32 -9.31
N ILE A 110 -8.09 8.57 -9.62
CA ILE A 110 -7.83 9.02 -10.99
C ILE A 110 -6.36 9.40 -11.07
N HIS A 111 -5.63 8.78 -11.99
CA HIS A 111 -4.27 9.18 -12.27
C HIS A 111 -4.26 10.58 -12.90
N ILE A 112 -3.45 11.48 -12.35
CA ILE A 112 -3.29 12.84 -12.89
C ILE A 112 -2.87 12.80 -14.37
N GLY A 113 -3.41 13.73 -15.15
CA GLY A 113 -3.00 13.97 -16.53
C GLY A 113 -1.68 14.72 -16.60
N GLU A 114 -1.26 15.05 -17.82
CA GLU A 114 -0.12 15.95 -18.02
C GLU A 114 -0.50 17.40 -17.69
N THR A 115 -1.79 17.73 -17.83
CA THR A 115 -2.35 19.04 -17.51
C THR A 115 -3.44 18.93 -16.42
N GLU A 116 -3.63 20.03 -15.70
CA GLU A 116 -4.70 20.12 -14.69
C GLU A 116 -6.09 20.05 -15.36
N GLU A 117 -6.24 20.66 -16.54
CA GLU A 117 -7.48 20.64 -17.32
C GLU A 117 -7.87 19.21 -17.70
N GLU A 118 -6.91 18.38 -18.13
CA GLU A 118 -7.14 16.97 -18.42
C GLU A 118 -7.55 16.20 -17.16
N THR A 119 -6.89 16.46 -16.04
CA THR A 119 -7.21 15.81 -14.76
C THR A 119 -8.64 16.14 -14.31
N LEU A 120 -9.05 17.40 -14.45
CA LEU A 120 -10.40 17.86 -14.14
C LEU A 120 -11.43 17.24 -15.10
N ALA A 121 -11.15 17.19 -16.40
CA ALA A 121 -12.04 16.56 -17.38
C ALA A 121 -12.25 15.07 -17.09
N ARG A 122 -11.17 14.34 -16.78
CA ARG A 122 -11.24 12.93 -16.35
C ARG A 122 -12.09 12.76 -15.10
N ARG A 123 -11.94 13.66 -14.11
CA ARG A 123 -12.73 13.64 -12.87
C ARG A 123 -14.21 13.87 -13.12
N VAL A 124 -14.55 14.88 -13.92
CA VAL A 124 -15.93 15.18 -14.30
C VAL A 124 -16.57 14.01 -15.02
N ALA A 125 -15.88 13.40 -15.99
CA ALA A 125 -16.41 12.25 -16.73
C ALA A 125 -16.71 11.03 -15.83
N VAL A 126 -15.89 10.79 -14.80
CA VAL A 126 -16.14 9.74 -13.80
C VAL A 126 -17.33 10.11 -12.91
N GLU A 127 -17.37 11.34 -12.39
CA GLU A 127 -18.45 11.83 -11.53
C GLU A 127 -19.82 11.77 -12.24
N GLU A 128 -19.88 12.16 -13.52
CA GLU A 128 -21.07 12.05 -14.36
C GLU A 128 -21.55 10.60 -14.52
N LEU A 129 -20.62 9.66 -14.70
CA LEU A 129 -20.95 8.25 -14.82
C LEU A 129 -21.48 7.68 -13.49
N ILE A 130 -20.89 8.07 -12.37
CA ILE A 130 -21.38 7.70 -11.03
C ILE A 130 -22.78 8.24 -10.82
N ALA A 131 -23.02 9.52 -11.14
CA ALA A 131 -24.33 10.15 -11.01
C ALA A 131 -25.41 9.40 -11.82
N ARG A 132 -25.07 8.92 -13.02
CA ARG A 132 -25.97 8.12 -13.87
C ARG A 132 -26.29 6.73 -13.29
N SER A 133 -25.35 6.15 -12.54
CA SER A 133 -25.51 4.80 -11.96
C SER A 133 -26.30 4.78 -10.64
N THR A 134 -26.66 5.95 -10.11
CA THR A 134 -27.47 6.17 -8.90
C THR A 134 -27.19 5.17 -7.75
N PRO A 135 -25.95 5.10 -7.23
CA PRO A 135 -25.66 4.25 -6.09
C PRO A 135 -26.18 4.89 -4.78
N ASP A 136 -26.69 4.06 -3.86
CA ASP A 136 -27.13 4.51 -2.51
C ASP A 136 -26.03 5.25 -1.73
N ASN A 137 -24.77 4.86 -1.94
CA ASN A 137 -23.59 5.51 -1.39
C ASN A 137 -22.53 5.65 -2.50
N PRO A 138 -22.42 6.81 -3.15
CA PRO A 138 -21.47 7.01 -4.25
C PRO A 138 -20.02 6.94 -3.74
N PRO A 139 -19.13 6.20 -4.42
CA PRO A 139 -17.70 6.22 -4.12
C PRO A 139 -17.15 7.66 -4.21
N PRO A 140 -16.30 8.09 -3.27
CA PRO A 140 -15.53 9.32 -3.44
C PRO A 140 -14.53 9.14 -4.59
N VAL A 141 -14.35 10.21 -5.35
CA VAL A 141 -13.40 10.29 -6.47
C VAL A 141 -12.21 11.15 -6.03
N LEU A 142 -11.01 10.59 -6.06
CA LEU A 142 -9.77 11.24 -5.62
C LEU A 142 -8.73 11.22 -6.75
N THR A 143 -7.91 12.26 -6.83
CA THR A 143 -6.77 12.28 -7.76
C THR A 143 -5.52 11.68 -7.11
N THR A 144 -4.65 11.08 -7.91
CA THR A 144 -3.41 10.46 -7.45
C THR A 144 -2.28 10.65 -8.46
N SER A 145 -1.08 10.95 -7.95
CA SER A 145 0.16 11.02 -8.74
C SER A 145 0.94 9.70 -8.77
N ILE A 146 0.46 8.69 -8.06
CA ILE A 146 1.08 7.36 -8.06
C ILE A 146 0.91 6.75 -9.45
N SER A 147 2.03 6.49 -10.13
CA SER A 147 2.03 5.82 -11.42
C SER A 147 1.54 4.39 -11.29
N GLU A 148 0.91 3.88 -12.35
CA GLU A 148 0.66 2.45 -12.46
C GLU A 148 1.99 1.70 -12.61
N ASP A 149 2.13 0.59 -11.87
CA ASP A 149 3.21 -0.36 -12.11
C ASP A 149 2.96 -1.04 -13.46
N GLY A 150 3.53 -0.46 -14.53
CA GLY A 150 3.52 -1.05 -15.86
C GLY A 150 4.56 -2.15 -15.98
N TRP A 151 4.26 -3.16 -16.79
CA TRP A 151 5.26 -4.12 -17.24
C TRP A 151 5.87 -3.62 -18.54
N PRO A 152 7.19 -3.72 -18.74
CA PRO A 152 7.79 -3.48 -20.05
C PRO A 152 7.06 -4.32 -21.10
N ALA A 153 6.65 -3.68 -22.20
CA ALA A 153 5.89 -4.36 -23.26
C ALA A 153 6.65 -5.58 -23.81
N GLU A 154 7.98 -5.48 -23.91
CA GLU A 154 8.85 -6.58 -24.32
C GLU A 154 8.74 -7.79 -23.39
N GLN A 155 8.67 -7.56 -22.07
CA GLN A 155 8.55 -8.64 -21.11
C GLN A 155 7.18 -9.33 -21.21
N ALA A 156 6.11 -8.56 -21.35
CA ALA A 156 4.77 -9.11 -21.54
C ALA A 156 4.68 -9.95 -22.83
N ASP A 157 5.26 -9.46 -23.92
CA ASP A 157 5.30 -10.15 -25.22
C ASP A 157 6.17 -11.43 -25.17
N LEU A 158 7.35 -11.36 -24.52
CA LEU A 158 8.20 -12.52 -24.30
C LEU A 158 7.46 -13.63 -23.53
N ILE A 159 6.78 -13.27 -22.44
CA ILE A 159 6.02 -14.22 -21.62
C ILE A 159 4.86 -14.81 -22.42
N GLY A 160 4.09 -13.97 -23.12
CA GLY A 160 2.96 -14.42 -23.95
C GLY A 160 3.40 -15.42 -25.02
N ARG A 161 4.48 -15.11 -25.75
CA ARG A 161 5.07 -16.01 -26.75
C ARG A 161 5.55 -17.32 -26.13
N LYS A 162 6.28 -17.25 -25.02
CA LYS A 162 6.76 -18.45 -24.31
C LYS A 162 5.60 -19.31 -23.83
N TYR A 163 4.58 -18.71 -23.23
CA TYR A 163 3.38 -19.40 -22.76
C TYR A 163 2.71 -20.17 -23.91
N MET A 164 2.44 -19.50 -25.04
CA MET A 164 1.86 -20.13 -26.23
C MET A 164 2.74 -21.25 -26.78
N SER A 165 4.06 -21.03 -26.87
CA SER A 165 5.00 -22.04 -27.36
C SER A 165 5.11 -23.28 -26.45
N SER A 166 4.88 -23.10 -25.15
CA SER A 166 4.96 -24.16 -24.14
C SER A 166 3.63 -24.87 -23.89
N THR A 167 2.52 -24.33 -24.41
CA THR A 167 1.18 -24.88 -24.17
C THR A 167 1.04 -26.18 -24.97
N PRO A 168 0.84 -27.34 -24.31
CA PRO A 168 0.64 -28.59 -25.03
C PRO A 168 -0.68 -28.53 -25.83
N PRO A 169 -0.77 -29.25 -26.97
CA PRO A 169 -1.98 -29.25 -27.77
C PRO A 169 -3.18 -29.72 -26.94
N PRO A 170 -4.38 -29.11 -27.13
CA PRO A 170 -5.57 -29.45 -26.37
C PRO A 170 -5.92 -30.93 -26.56
N ARG A 171 -6.14 -31.64 -25.45
CA ARG A 171 -6.54 -33.04 -25.46
C ARG A 171 -7.99 -33.13 -24.98
N LEU A 172 -8.82 -33.82 -25.74
CA LEU A 172 -10.15 -34.21 -25.27
C LEU A 172 -9.98 -35.37 -24.27
N PRO A 173 -10.73 -35.38 -23.15
CA PRO A 173 -10.80 -36.57 -22.31
C PRO A 173 -11.36 -37.71 -23.16
N THR A 174 -10.68 -38.85 -23.18
CA THR A 174 -11.17 -40.05 -23.85
C THR A 174 -12.44 -40.51 -23.14
N GLY A 175 -13.60 -40.15 -23.71
CA GLY A 175 -14.85 -40.79 -23.32
C GLY A 175 -14.68 -42.29 -23.52
N SER A 176 -14.94 -43.07 -22.49
CA SER A 176 -15.15 -44.51 -22.61
C SER A 176 -16.45 -44.75 -23.39
N SER A 177 -16.40 -44.50 -24.70
CA SER A 177 -17.41 -44.94 -25.64
C SER A 177 -17.15 -46.41 -25.88
N GLN A 178 -17.78 -47.23 -25.04
CA GLN A 178 -17.94 -48.65 -25.28
C GLN A 178 -18.61 -48.83 -26.65
N ASP A 179 -17.94 -49.60 -27.50
CA ASP A 179 -18.29 -49.88 -28.89
C ASP A 179 -19.77 -50.24 -29.09
N GLY A 180 -20.43 -49.49 -29.98
CA GLY A 180 -21.74 -49.79 -30.54
C GLY A 180 -21.71 -49.51 -32.03
N ALA A 181 -21.54 -50.57 -32.81
CA ALA A 181 -21.44 -50.58 -34.27
C ALA A 181 -22.61 -49.90 -35.00
N GLY A 182 -22.32 -49.26 -36.15
CA GLY A 182 -23.33 -49.09 -37.21
C GLY A 182 -23.09 -47.96 -38.22
N GLY A 183 -22.72 -48.31 -39.45
CA GLY A 183 -23.42 -47.77 -40.63
C GLY A 183 -22.75 -46.69 -41.50
N SER A 184 -21.90 -47.14 -42.43
CA SER A 184 -21.81 -46.75 -43.85
C SER A 184 -22.53 -45.47 -44.36
N GLY A 185 -21.75 -44.58 -44.98
CA GLY A 185 -21.93 -44.23 -46.40
C GLY A 185 -22.39 -42.80 -46.74
N GLY A 186 -21.73 -42.19 -47.73
CA GLY A 186 -22.34 -41.13 -48.54
C GLY A 186 -21.42 -39.97 -48.92
N SER A 187 -20.65 -40.15 -49.99
CA SER A 187 -20.01 -39.09 -50.77
C SER A 187 -21.00 -38.39 -51.70
N TYR A 188 -21.05 -37.06 -51.67
CA TYR A 188 -21.30 -36.14 -52.79
C TYR A 188 -20.57 -34.83 -52.54
#